data_AF-A0A0S8IZH6-F1
#
_entry.id   AF-A0A0S8IZH6-F1
#
_cell.length_a   1.000
_cell.length_b   1.000
_cell.length_c   1.000
_cell.angle_alpha   90.00
_cell.angle_beta   90.00
_cell.angle_gamma   90.00
#
_symmetry.space_group_name_H-M   'P 1'
#
loop_
_entity.id
_entity.type
_entity.pdbx_description
1 polymer ?
#
loop_
_entity_poly.entity_id
_entity_poly.type
_entity_poly.pdbx_seq_one_letter_code
_entity_poly.pdbx_strand_id
1 'polypeptide(L)'
;MKETKGEKKLPLVCGKEAKKIMKKNIEKKDKNDDISYALTKLTNDAYYGYQGVRIAQQNRIRDIVRRKTEGIPLSKPEEKKDKKNFDKKFNDKKLPFYLGKLVLKNKITENEKQHIQKLFELSKETKKIEQKYKKMMEECLKYEKIYNQWLKKLKGIGTVLSSNLLKNFGYCEITIFDSKGNQVCSEIDDLEKTWKLLKEIRHDGNKNKLFYKGYPHVSSLWRHCGLDPEGAQPKNKGKKIHYNPKLKTLAWKIADSFFMKRTPVYRSLYDQYLARQYKLIDDHDKKAAKNKKHACFRSRRRMVKIFLAHYWSIARRMKGLPVTNPYAIDKIPGHSTYVKPPFNPFSDSDNPGVSNEKG
;
A
#
# COMPACT_ATOMS: atom_id res chain seq x y z
N MET A 1 -3.97 30.14 -57.96
CA MET A 1 -2.69 29.44 -57.71
C MET A 1 -2.05 30.03 -56.48
N LYS A 2 -2.03 29.31 -55.34
CA LYS A 2 -1.29 29.70 -54.13
C LYS A 2 -0.48 28.51 -53.65
N GLU A 3 0.80 28.77 -53.42
CA GLU A 3 1.87 27.83 -53.14
C GLU A 3 1.73 27.12 -51.78
N THR A 4 2.07 25.84 -51.79
CA THR A 4 2.26 24.96 -50.63
C THR A 4 3.57 25.28 -49.90
N LYS A 5 3.51 25.68 -48.62
CA LYS A 5 4.69 25.74 -47.73
C LYS A 5 4.95 24.38 -47.10
N GLY A 6 6.17 23.88 -47.32
CA GLY A 6 6.62 22.52 -47.04
C GLY A 6 6.79 22.14 -45.58
N GLU A 7 6.60 20.84 -45.35
CA GLU A 7 6.97 20.12 -44.14
C GLU A 7 8.49 20.23 -43.88
N LYS A 8 8.86 20.78 -42.73
CA LYS A 8 10.23 20.67 -42.21
C LYS A 8 10.51 19.23 -41.79
N LYS A 9 11.13 18.45 -42.68
CA LYS A 9 11.73 17.15 -42.33
C LYS A 9 12.77 17.36 -41.21
N LEU A 10 12.59 16.67 -40.08
CA LEU A 10 13.64 16.58 -39.06
C LEU A 10 14.89 15.92 -39.66
N PRO A 11 16.10 16.41 -39.34
CA PRO A 11 17.33 15.86 -39.92
C PRO A 11 17.53 14.41 -39.47
N LEU A 12 17.94 13.56 -40.42
CA LEU A 12 18.38 12.18 -40.19
C LEU A 12 19.68 12.20 -39.38
N VAL A 13 19.57 12.12 -38.06
CA VAL A 13 20.72 12.08 -37.15
C VAL A 13 21.35 10.68 -37.17
N CYS A 14 22.66 10.61 -37.43
CA CYS A 14 23.46 9.38 -37.42
C CYS A 14 23.26 8.58 -36.12
N GLY A 15 23.22 7.24 -36.23
CA GLY A 15 22.83 6.32 -35.15
C GLY A 15 23.59 6.46 -33.83
N LYS A 16 24.79 7.07 -33.80
CA LYS A 16 25.53 7.35 -32.56
C LYS A 16 25.00 8.59 -31.82
N GLU A 17 24.64 9.65 -32.52
CA GLU A 17 24.04 10.85 -31.94
C GLU A 17 22.57 10.63 -31.55
N ALA A 18 21.82 9.86 -32.34
CA ALA A 18 20.46 9.45 -31.98
C ALA A 18 20.45 8.62 -30.68
N LYS A 19 21.39 7.68 -30.52
CA LYS A 19 21.59 6.92 -29.26
C LYS A 19 22.00 7.82 -28.10
N LYS A 20 22.86 8.82 -28.31
CA LYS A 20 23.30 9.77 -27.28
C LYS A 20 22.17 10.69 -26.83
N ILE A 21 21.31 11.13 -27.75
CA ILE A 21 20.12 11.94 -27.47
C ILE A 21 19.05 11.10 -26.77
N MET A 22 18.81 9.87 -27.23
CA MET A 22 17.91 8.93 -26.54
C MET A 22 18.41 8.63 -25.12
N LYS A 23 19.70 8.36 -24.93
CA LYS A 23 20.30 8.12 -23.61
C LYS A 23 20.19 9.35 -22.71
N LYS A 24 20.49 10.55 -23.20
CA LYS A 24 20.28 11.82 -22.46
C LYS A 24 18.81 12.07 -22.11
N ASN A 25 17.88 11.72 -23.00
CA ASN A 25 16.44 11.86 -22.76
C ASN A 25 15.91 10.82 -21.77
N ILE A 26 16.45 9.60 -21.79
CA ILE A 26 16.18 8.55 -20.79
C ILE A 26 16.74 8.99 -19.42
N GLU A 27 17.99 9.45 -19.36
CA GLU A 27 18.61 9.96 -18.12
C GLU A 27 17.88 11.18 -17.54
N LYS A 28 17.43 12.11 -18.39
CA LYS A 28 16.58 13.24 -17.94
C LYS A 28 15.20 12.78 -17.45
N LYS A 29 14.62 11.74 -18.07
CA LYS A 29 13.33 11.18 -17.69
C LYS A 29 13.42 10.39 -16.37
N ASP A 30 14.48 9.64 -16.15
CA ASP A 30 14.72 8.90 -14.90
C ASP A 30 15.01 9.84 -13.72
N LYS A 31 15.74 10.95 -13.93
CA LYS A 31 15.91 11.99 -12.89
C LYS A 31 14.60 12.67 -12.49
N ASN A 32 13.68 12.90 -13.44
CA ASN A 32 12.37 13.45 -13.15
C ASN A 32 11.45 12.43 -12.43
N ASP A 33 11.56 11.13 -12.77
CA ASP A 33 10.84 10.06 -12.07
C ASP A 33 11.26 10.00 -10.56
N ASP A 34 12.53 10.25 -10.24
CA ASP A 34 13.05 10.18 -8.87
C ASP A 34 12.54 11.33 -7.98
N ILE A 35 12.47 12.56 -8.52
CA ILE A 35 11.92 13.72 -7.80
C ILE A 35 10.41 13.55 -7.56
N SER A 36 9.65 13.11 -8.58
CA SER A 36 8.21 12.83 -8.44
C SER A 36 7.94 11.82 -7.33
N TYR A 37 8.73 10.75 -7.29
CA TYR A 37 8.62 9.71 -6.29
C TYR A 37 8.93 10.26 -4.88
N ALA A 38 10.01 11.03 -4.73
CA ALA A 38 10.37 11.68 -3.47
C ALA A 38 9.27 12.64 -2.97
N LEU A 39 8.68 13.45 -3.87
CA LEU A 39 7.57 14.35 -3.55
C LEU A 39 6.30 13.58 -3.16
N THR A 40 6.00 12.47 -3.82
CA THR A 40 4.88 11.58 -3.45
C THR A 40 5.05 11.04 -2.04
N LYS A 41 6.27 10.67 -1.65
CA LYS A 41 6.57 10.21 -0.29
C LYS A 41 6.43 11.33 0.73
N LEU A 42 6.98 12.51 0.46
CA LEU A 42 6.90 13.68 1.33
C LEU A 42 5.45 14.08 1.59
N THR A 43 4.64 14.19 0.54
CA THR A 43 3.21 14.54 0.65
C THR A 43 2.41 13.48 1.40
N ASN A 44 2.73 12.19 1.23
CA ASN A 44 2.14 11.10 2.00
C ASN A 44 2.48 11.18 3.49
N ASP A 45 3.75 11.42 3.83
CA ASP A 45 4.20 11.60 5.21
C ASP A 45 3.53 12.82 5.86
N ALA A 46 3.48 13.95 5.16
CA ALA A 46 2.77 15.14 5.62
C ALA A 46 1.27 14.86 5.83
N TYR A 47 0.60 14.22 4.86
CA TYR A 47 -0.81 13.84 4.97
C TYR A 47 -1.09 13.03 6.25
N TYR A 48 -0.28 12.01 6.53
CA TYR A 48 -0.43 11.20 7.74
C TYR A 48 -0.02 11.92 9.02
N GLY A 49 0.97 12.81 8.96
CA GLY A 49 1.37 13.67 10.08
C GLY A 49 0.22 14.56 10.54
N TYR A 50 -0.37 15.34 9.63
CA TYR A 50 -1.51 16.20 9.93
C TYR A 50 -2.77 15.41 10.31
N GLN A 51 -3.01 14.26 9.67
CA GLN A 51 -4.08 13.36 10.07
C GLN A 51 -3.92 12.88 11.52
N GLY A 52 -2.69 12.53 11.92
CA GLY A 52 -2.36 12.14 13.29
C GLY A 52 -2.64 13.26 14.30
N VAL A 53 -2.20 14.48 14.01
CA VAL A 53 -2.46 15.67 14.83
C VAL A 53 -3.97 15.90 14.99
N ARG A 54 -4.73 15.87 13.89
CA ARG A 54 -6.18 16.05 13.92
C ARG A 54 -6.87 14.99 14.78
N ILE A 55 -6.54 13.71 14.58
CA ILE A 55 -7.16 12.62 15.33
C ILE A 55 -6.84 12.77 16.83
N ALA A 56 -5.59 13.07 17.18
CA ALA A 56 -5.18 13.26 18.56
C ALA A 56 -5.92 14.43 19.24
N GLN A 57 -5.99 15.59 18.57
CA GLN A 57 -6.72 16.76 19.07
C GLN A 57 -8.21 16.46 19.28
N GLN A 58 -8.88 15.91 18.26
CA GLN A 58 -10.31 15.59 18.35
C GLN A 58 -10.60 14.55 19.45
N ASN A 59 -9.76 13.53 19.59
CA ASN A 59 -9.93 12.52 20.63
C ASN A 59 -9.79 13.13 22.03
N ARG A 60 -8.85 14.06 22.24
CA ARG A 60 -8.69 14.78 23.52
C ARG A 60 -9.91 15.64 23.84
N ILE A 61 -10.44 16.37 22.87
CA ILE A 61 -11.65 17.19 23.06
C ILE A 61 -12.84 16.30 23.42
N ARG A 62 -13.05 15.20 22.68
CA ARG A 62 -14.12 14.23 22.98
C ARG A 62 -13.96 13.64 24.38
N ASP A 63 -12.73 13.33 24.78
CA ASP A 63 -12.46 12.79 26.11
C ASP A 63 -12.79 13.78 27.24
N ILE A 64 -12.39 15.05 27.11
CA ILE A 64 -12.73 16.10 28.09
C ILE A 64 -14.25 16.21 28.26
N VAL A 65 -14.99 16.30 27.14
CA VAL A 65 -16.46 16.41 27.17
C VAL A 65 -17.10 15.17 27.76
N ARG A 66 -16.62 13.97 27.40
CA ARG A 66 -17.07 12.70 27.96
C ARG A 66 -16.88 12.67 29.48
N ARG A 67 -15.66 12.90 29.95
CA ARG A 67 -15.30 12.83 31.37
C ARG A 67 -16.11 13.80 32.21
N LYS A 68 -16.28 15.05 31.75
CA LYS A 68 -17.13 16.04 32.43
C LYS A 68 -18.61 15.63 32.42
N THR A 69 -19.09 15.06 31.32
CA THR A 69 -20.48 14.57 31.23
C THR A 69 -20.74 13.43 32.22
N GLU A 70 -19.82 12.48 32.29
CA GLU A 70 -19.92 11.24 33.09
C GLU A 70 -19.40 11.40 34.52
N GLY A 71 -18.88 12.58 34.90
CA GLY A 71 -18.37 12.84 36.25
C GLY A 71 -17.04 12.16 36.56
N ILE A 72 -16.26 11.79 35.53
CA ILE A 72 -14.97 11.13 35.68
C ILE A 72 -13.88 12.19 35.87
N PRO A 73 -12.99 12.06 36.88
CA PRO A 73 -11.85 12.96 37.05
C PRO A 73 -10.93 12.98 35.82
N LEU A 74 -10.44 14.16 35.43
CA LEU A 74 -9.50 14.31 34.31
C LEU A 74 -8.13 13.67 34.58
N SER A 75 -7.73 13.60 35.86
CA SER A 75 -6.47 12.99 36.31
C SER A 75 -6.47 11.46 36.29
N LYS A 76 -7.65 10.81 36.24
CA LYS A 76 -7.74 9.35 36.30
C LYS A 76 -7.09 8.74 35.03
N PRO A 77 -6.09 7.85 35.16
CA PRO A 77 -5.50 7.16 34.01
C PRO A 77 -6.57 6.29 33.32
N GLU A 78 -6.58 6.28 31.99
CA GLU A 78 -7.49 5.41 31.23
C GLU A 78 -7.11 3.94 31.46
N GLU A 79 -8.01 3.15 32.04
CA GLU A 79 -7.86 1.69 32.01
C GLU A 79 -7.93 1.21 30.55
N LYS A 80 -6.95 0.41 30.13
CA LYS A 80 -6.95 -0.27 28.83
C LYS A 80 -8.00 -1.38 28.83
N LYS A 81 -9.29 -1.05 28.86
CA LYS A 81 -10.38 -2.02 28.64
C LYS A 81 -10.97 -1.89 27.25
N ASP A 82 -11.28 -3.06 26.70
CA ASP A 82 -11.63 -3.32 25.32
C ASP A 82 -12.88 -2.56 24.84
N LYS A 83 -12.78 -2.06 23.60
CA LYS A 83 -13.80 -1.38 22.78
C LYS A 83 -14.29 -0.02 23.31
N LYS A 84 -13.62 1.04 22.83
CA LYS A 84 -14.05 2.45 22.88
C LYS A 84 -15.39 2.67 22.13
N ASN A 85 -16.51 2.21 22.68
CA ASN A 85 -17.85 2.44 22.12
C ASN A 85 -18.40 3.86 22.36
N PHE A 86 -17.71 4.68 23.17
CA PHE A 86 -18.13 6.05 23.48
C PHE A 86 -17.94 7.03 22.31
N ASP A 87 -17.08 6.72 21.34
CA ASP A 87 -16.84 7.58 20.16
C ASP A 87 -18.12 7.81 19.35
N LYS A 88 -19.09 6.87 19.37
CA LYS A 88 -20.41 7.04 18.74
C LYS A 88 -21.31 8.01 19.52
N LYS A 89 -21.23 7.99 20.85
CA LYS A 89 -22.03 8.83 21.76
C LYS A 89 -21.57 10.28 21.70
N PHE A 90 -20.27 10.52 21.77
CA PHE A 90 -19.65 11.85 21.77
C PHE A 90 -19.06 12.23 20.41
N ASN A 91 -19.81 11.97 19.32
CA ASN A 91 -19.34 12.30 17.99
C ASN A 91 -19.29 13.83 17.76
N ASP A 92 -18.54 14.24 16.73
CA ASP A 92 -18.27 15.66 16.43
C ASP A 92 -19.54 16.50 16.24
N LYS A 93 -20.61 15.92 15.68
CA LYS A 93 -21.88 16.62 15.46
C LYS A 93 -22.63 16.90 16.77
N LYS A 94 -22.46 16.04 17.77
CA LYS A 94 -23.13 16.12 19.07
C LYS A 94 -22.33 16.90 20.12
N LEU A 95 -21.05 17.18 19.87
CA LEU A 95 -20.20 17.92 20.81
C LEU A 95 -20.79 19.27 21.24
N PRO A 96 -21.31 20.13 20.34
CA PRO A 96 -21.90 21.41 20.74
C PRO A 96 -23.08 21.25 21.71
N PHE A 97 -23.93 20.24 21.47
CA PHE A 97 -25.06 19.93 22.34
C PHE A 97 -24.61 19.53 23.75
N TYR A 98 -23.60 18.66 23.86
CA TYR A 98 -23.08 18.26 25.16
C TYR A 98 -22.40 19.42 25.91
N LEU A 99 -21.69 20.29 25.21
CA LEU A 99 -21.09 21.49 25.81
C LEU A 99 -22.17 22.42 26.37
N GLY A 100 -23.26 22.67 25.64
CA GLY A 100 -24.39 23.45 26.15
C GLY A 100 -25.01 22.83 27.40
N LYS A 101 -25.22 21.51 27.40
CA LYS A 101 -25.73 20.78 28.56
C LYS A 101 -24.80 20.84 29.78
N LEU A 102 -23.49 20.88 29.58
CA LEU A 102 -22.51 20.99 30.67
C LEU A 102 -22.54 22.38 31.33
N VAL A 103 -22.72 23.44 30.55
CA VAL A 103 -22.91 24.80 31.07
C VAL A 103 -24.20 24.90 31.88
N LEU A 104 -25.33 24.41 31.33
CA LEU A 104 -26.62 24.42 32.05
C LEU A 104 -26.58 23.66 33.38
N LYS A 105 -25.67 22.68 33.50
CA LYS A 105 -25.46 21.90 34.73
C LYS A 105 -24.37 22.47 35.64
N ASN A 106 -23.85 23.67 35.36
CA ASN A 106 -22.73 24.30 36.07
C ASN A 106 -21.47 23.40 36.19
N LYS A 107 -21.29 22.47 35.25
CA LYS A 107 -20.13 21.56 35.23
C LYS A 107 -18.90 22.15 34.55
N ILE A 108 -19.12 23.15 33.69
CA ILE A 108 -18.11 23.98 33.04
C ILE A 108 -18.62 25.42 33.00
N THR A 109 -17.71 26.38 32.97
CA THR A 109 -18.01 27.80 32.79
C THR A 109 -18.24 28.14 31.31
N GLU A 110 -18.87 29.28 31.03
CA GLU A 110 -19.03 29.76 29.66
C GLU A 110 -17.67 30.06 28.99
N ASN A 111 -16.69 30.57 29.75
CA ASN A 111 -15.32 30.76 29.26
C ASN A 111 -14.64 29.45 28.86
N GLU A 112 -14.78 28.39 29.67
CA GLU A 112 -14.26 27.06 29.33
C GLU A 112 -14.93 26.50 28.06
N LYS A 113 -16.25 26.67 27.92
CA LYS A 113 -16.97 26.29 26.70
C LYS A 113 -16.42 27.03 25.48
N GLN A 114 -16.19 28.34 25.57
CA GLN A 114 -15.61 29.12 24.47
C GLN A 114 -14.20 28.63 24.11
N HIS A 115 -13.35 28.32 25.10
CA HIS A 115 -12.02 27.74 24.85
C HIS A 115 -12.11 26.39 24.12
N ILE A 116 -13.00 25.49 24.55
CA ILE A 116 -13.20 24.20 23.90
C ILE A 116 -13.71 24.38 22.46
N GLN A 117 -14.62 25.33 22.23
CA GLN A 117 -15.10 25.66 20.90
C GLN A 117 -13.98 26.17 20.00
N LYS A 118 -13.14 27.10 20.49
CA LYS A 118 -11.96 27.58 19.74
C LYS A 118 -11.01 26.43 19.37
N LEU A 119 -10.72 25.52 20.30
CA LEU A 119 -9.91 24.33 20.03
C LEU A 119 -10.56 23.41 18.98
N PHE A 120 -11.89 23.29 19.01
CA PHE A 120 -12.63 22.52 18.02
C PHE A 120 -12.55 23.15 16.62
N GLU A 121 -12.65 24.48 16.51
CA GLU A 121 -12.48 25.19 15.23
C GLU A 121 -11.06 25.02 14.68
N LEU A 122 -10.01 25.16 15.51
CA LEU A 122 -8.62 24.89 15.09
C LEU A 122 -8.45 23.46 14.56
N SER A 123 -9.12 22.48 15.15
CA SER A 123 -9.07 21.09 14.65
C SER A 123 -9.66 20.95 13.24
N LYS A 124 -10.63 21.79 12.86
CA LYS A 124 -11.17 21.85 11.50
C LYS A 124 -10.17 22.43 10.52
N GLU A 125 -9.35 23.40 10.93
CA GLU A 125 -8.26 23.93 10.10
C GLU A 125 -7.22 22.86 9.81
N THR A 126 -6.82 22.06 10.81
CA THR A 126 -5.94 20.90 10.60
C THR A 126 -6.52 19.93 9.56
N LYS A 127 -7.85 19.72 9.55
CA LYS A 127 -8.52 18.91 8.52
C LYS A 127 -8.41 19.56 7.13
N LYS A 128 -8.53 20.88 7.01
CA LYS A 128 -8.34 21.60 5.74
C LYS A 128 -6.91 21.39 5.23
N ILE A 129 -5.91 21.49 6.10
CA ILE A 129 -4.50 21.24 5.75
C ILE A 129 -4.30 19.78 5.31
N GLU A 130 -4.85 18.80 6.03
CA GLU A 130 -4.84 17.38 5.63
C GLU A 130 -5.41 17.21 4.20
N GLN A 131 -6.52 17.88 3.86
CA GLN A 131 -7.08 17.81 2.51
C GLN A 131 -6.21 18.50 1.46
N LYS A 132 -5.52 19.60 1.78
CA LYS A 132 -4.56 20.26 0.87
C LYS A 132 -3.43 19.29 0.49
N TYR A 133 -2.84 18.61 1.48
CA TYR A 133 -1.82 17.58 1.20
C TYR A 133 -2.36 16.40 0.42
N LYS A 134 -3.62 15.99 0.65
CA LYS A 134 -4.24 14.93 -0.15
C LYS A 134 -4.36 15.31 -1.64
N LYS A 135 -4.72 16.57 -1.93
CA LYS A 135 -4.79 17.10 -3.31
C LYS A 135 -3.40 17.15 -3.96
N MET A 136 -2.42 17.69 -3.24
CA MET A 136 -1.04 17.74 -3.71
C MET A 136 -0.47 16.34 -3.98
N MET A 137 -0.75 15.36 -3.10
CA MET A 137 -0.39 13.96 -3.30
C MET A 137 -1.03 13.37 -4.56
N GLU A 138 -2.26 13.77 -4.91
CA GLU A 138 -2.92 13.36 -6.16
C GLU A 138 -2.25 13.96 -7.39
N GLU A 139 -1.80 15.21 -7.31
CA GLU A 139 -1.02 15.86 -8.37
C GLU A 139 0.32 15.16 -8.59
N CYS A 140 1.05 14.83 -7.51
CA CYS A 140 2.31 14.08 -7.63
C CYS A 140 2.09 12.70 -8.27
N LEU A 141 1.05 11.98 -7.87
CA LEU A 141 0.74 10.67 -8.45
C LEU A 141 0.44 10.70 -9.96
N LYS A 142 0.01 11.83 -10.52
CA LYS A 142 -0.23 11.96 -11.98
C LYS A 142 1.05 11.85 -12.81
N TYR A 143 2.22 11.92 -12.21
CA TYR A 143 3.49 11.69 -12.91
C TYR A 143 3.93 10.23 -12.85
N GLU A 144 3.35 9.44 -11.94
CA GLU A 144 3.70 8.03 -11.76
C GLU A 144 3.05 7.14 -12.83
N LYS A 145 3.89 6.41 -13.57
CA LYS A 145 3.45 5.52 -14.66
C LYS A 145 2.50 4.44 -14.17
N ILE A 146 2.83 3.81 -13.03
CA ILE A 146 2.01 2.75 -12.44
C ILE A 146 0.63 3.24 -12.01
N TYR A 147 0.56 4.48 -11.54
CA TYR A 147 -0.72 5.07 -11.16
C TYR A 147 -1.61 5.30 -12.38
N ASN A 148 -1.06 5.92 -13.42
CA ASN A 148 -1.80 6.27 -14.63
C ASN A 148 -2.20 5.09 -15.49
N GLN A 149 -1.30 4.13 -15.66
CA GLN A 149 -1.55 3.04 -16.58
C GLN A 149 -2.40 1.95 -15.93
N TRP A 150 -2.34 1.81 -14.60
CA TRP A 150 -2.97 0.68 -13.91
C TRP A 150 -3.74 1.05 -12.64
N LEU A 151 -3.11 1.57 -11.58
CA LEU A 151 -3.77 1.66 -10.25
C LEU A 151 -5.05 2.50 -10.27
N LYS A 152 -5.09 3.62 -11.00
CA LYS A 152 -6.28 4.49 -11.06
C LYS A 152 -7.50 3.83 -11.68
N LYS A 153 -7.30 2.79 -12.51
CA LYS A 153 -8.38 2.02 -13.15
C LYS A 153 -9.02 1.01 -12.19
N LEU A 154 -8.34 0.69 -11.09
CA LEU A 154 -8.84 -0.26 -10.09
C LEU A 154 -9.82 0.41 -9.14
N LYS A 155 -11.11 0.07 -9.28
CA LYS A 155 -12.14 0.48 -8.31
C LYS A 155 -11.68 0.09 -6.89
N GLY A 156 -11.67 1.04 -5.97
CA GLY A 156 -11.24 0.81 -4.58
C GLY A 156 -9.75 1.05 -4.29
N ILE A 157 -8.90 1.29 -5.29
CA ILE A 157 -7.53 1.79 -5.08
C ILE A 157 -7.49 3.28 -5.39
N GLY A 158 -7.68 4.10 -4.36
CA GLY A 158 -7.62 5.56 -4.48
C GLY A 158 -6.20 6.12 -4.33
N THR A 159 -6.09 7.44 -4.39
CA THR A 159 -4.86 8.24 -4.21
C THR A 159 -4.07 7.80 -2.97
N VAL A 160 -4.73 7.71 -1.81
CA VAL A 160 -4.08 7.37 -0.54
C VAL A 160 -3.51 5.95 -0.55
N LEU A 161 -4.25 4.96 -1.06
CA LEU A 161 -3.75 3.58 -1.13
C LEU A 161 -2.63 3.45 -2.16
N SER A 162 -2.76 4.11 -3.31
CA SER A 162 -1.73 4.13 -4.37
C SER A 162 -0.43 4.75 -3.87
N SER A 163 -0.50 5.91 -3.22
CA SER A 163 0.66 6.58 -2.63
C SER A 163 1.31 5.73 -1.54
N ASN A 164 0.52 5.02 -0.71
CA ASN A 164 1.08 4.07 0.26
C ASN A 164 1.78 2.88 -0.41
N LEU A 165 1.23 2.34 -1.50
CA LEU A 165 1.87 1.25 -2.24
C LEU A 165 3.22 1.72 -2.77
N LEU A 166 3.25 2.84 -3.48
CA LEU A 166 4.48 3.43 -4.02
C LEU A 166 5.49 3.74 -2.92
N LYS A 167 5.11 4.45 -1.87
CA LYS A 167 6.01 4.79 -0.76
C LYS A 167 6.69 3.58 -0.11
N ASN A 168 5.97 2.46 0.01
CA ASN A 168 6.48 1.28 0.72
C ASN A 168 7.12 0.25 -0.21
N PHE A 169 6.73 0.21 -1.48
CA PHE A 169 7.12 -0.83 -2.42
C PHE A 169 7.85 -0.31 -3.65
N GLY A 170 7.83 0.99 -3.93
CA GLY A 170 8.38 1.57 -5.16
C GLY A 170 7.85 0.84 -6.39
N TYR A 171 8.74 0.61 -7.35
CA TYR A 171 8.49 -0.29 -8.48
C TYR A 171 8.94 -1.74 -8.19
N CYS A 172 9.09 -2.07 -6.91
CA CYS A 172 9.61 -3.34 -6.40
C CYS A 172 11.06 -3.61 -6.82
N GLU A 173 11.87 -2.55 -6.97
CA GLU A 173 13.31 -2.65 -7.21
C GLU A 173 14.09 -3.26 -6.03
N ILE A 174 15.28 -3.73 -6.35
CA ILE A 174 16.28 -4.25 -5.42
C ILE A 174 17.52 -3.35 -5.45
N THR A 175 18.05 -3.11 -4.26
CA THR A 175 19.34 -2.47 -4.06
C THR A 175 20.25 -3.43 -3.32
N ILE A 176 21.48 -3.60 -3.79
CA ILE A 176 22.50 -4.44 -3.15
C ILE A 176 23.46 -3.54 -2.38
N PHE A 177 23.76 -3.95 -1.16
CA PHE A 177 24.64 -3.28 -0.23
C PHE A 177 25.80 -4.19 0.17
N ASP A 178 26.94 -3.59 0.51
CA ASP A 178 28.03 -4.28 1.16
C ASP A 178 27.80 -4.46 2.67
N SER A 179 28.69 -5.18 3.34
CA SER A 179 28.62 -5.44 4.78
C SER A 179 28.79 -4.18 5.63
N LYS A 180 29.27 -3.08 5.05
CA LYS A 180 29.40 -1.76 5.69
C LYS A 180 28.16 -0.88 5.43
N GLY A 181 27.21 -1.33 4.61
CA GLY A 181 26.00 -0.62 4.24
C GLY A 181 26.14 0.32 3.03
N ASN A 182 27.26 0.29 2.31
CA ASN A 182 27.43 1.06 1.08
C ASN A 182 26.67 0.39 -0.06
N GLN A 183 25.99 1.18 -0.88
CA GLN A 183 25.32 0.69 -2.07
C GLN A 183 26.36 0.23 -3.10
N VAL A 184 26.27 -1.03 -3.51
CA VAL A 184 27.19 -1.66 -4.47
C VAL A 184 26.62 -1.64 -5.87
N CYS A 185 25.31 -1.90 -6.00
CA CYS A 185 24.60 -1.75 -7.25
C CYS A 185 23.09 -1.54 -7.03
N SER A 186 22.47 -0.83 -7.97
CA SER A 186 21.02 -0.70 -8.12
C SER A 186 20.54 -1.57 -9.29
N GLU A 187 19.37 -2.20 -9.17
CA GLU A 187 18.74 -3.09 -10.19
C GLU A 187 18.49 -2.44 -11.56
N ILE A 188 18.80 -1.15 -11.74
CA ILE A 188 18.63 -0.42 -13.00
C ILE A 188 19.77 -0.76 -13.98
N ASP A 189 20.95 -1.19 -13.51
CA ASP A 189 22.15 -1.20 -14.35
C ASP A 189 22.52 -2.56 -14.97
N ASP A 190 22.27 -3.69 -14.30
CA ASP A 190 22.64 -5.03 -14.85
C ASP A 190 21.89 -6.18 -14.15
N LEU A 191 20.93 -6.75 -14.86
CA LEU A 191 20.04 -7.79 -14.36
C LEU A 191 20.69 -9.16 -14.23
N GLU A 192 21.57 -9.51 -15.16
CA GLU A 192 22.27 -10.79 -15.19
C GLU A 192 23.30 -10.83 -14.07
N LYS A 193 24.01 -9.72 -13.86
CA LYS A 193 24.90 -9.50 -12.71
C LYS A 193 24.16 -9.56 -11.38
N THR A 194 22.97 -8.96 -11.30
CA THR A 194 22.14 -8.99 -10.08
C THR A 194 21.73 -10.42 -9.72
N TRP A 195 21.26 -11.22 -10.68
CA TRP A 195 20.90 -12.62 -10.44
C TRP A 195 22.11 -13.52 -10.16
N LYS A 196 23.26 -13.26 -10.80
CA LYS A 196 24.52 -13.94 -10.50
C LYS A 196 24.95 -13.68 -9.05
N LEU A 197 24.95 -12.41 -8.63
CA LEU A 197 25.21 -12.00 -7.24
C LEU A 197 24.21 -12.63 -6.26
N LEU A 198 22.91 -12.61 -6.57
CA LEU A 198 21.88 -13.22 -5.71
C LEU A 198 22.02 -14.75 -5.61
N LYS A 199 22.50 -15.43 -6.66
CA LYS A 199 22.79 -16.87 -6.65
C LYS A 199 24.05 -17.22 -5.86
N GLU A 200 25.04 -16.33 -5.86
CA GLU A 200 26.27 -16.44 -5.05
C GLU A 200 26.00 -16.20 -3.55
N ILE A 201 24.94 -15.45 -3.22
CA ILE A 201 24.40 -15.29 -1.85
C ILE A 201 23.58 -16.55 -1.52
N ARG A 202 24.24 -17.69 -1.21
CA ARG A 202 23.57 -18.90 -0.69
C ARG A 202 23.58 -19.02 0.83
N HIS A 203 22.72 -19.92 1.28
CA HIS A 203 21.90 -19.91 2.49
C HIS A 203 22.56 -20.42 3.78
N ASP A 204 23.89 -20.54 3.82
CA ASP A 204 24.59 -21.11 4.97
C ASP A 204 25.38 -20.04 5.72
N GLY A 205 25.09 -19.98 7.01
CA GLY A 205 25.59 -18.96 7.92
C GLY A 205 27.11 -19.03 8.05
N ASN A 206 27.82 -18.24 7.25
CA ASN A 206 28.95 -17.47 7.70
C ASN A 206 29.40 -16.49 6.60
N LYS A 207 29.28 -15.18 6.87
CA LYS A 207 30.00 -14.09 6.19
C LYS A 207 29.62 -13.74 4.72
N ASN A 208 28.34 -13.56 4.38
CA ASN A 208 28.04 -12.85 3.13
C ASN A 208 28.41 -11.36 3.26
N LYS A 209 29.37 -10.91 2.43
CA LYS A 209 29.79 -9.50 2.31
C LYS A 209 28.72 -8.59 1.72
N LEU A 210 27.68 -9.15 1.11
CA LEU A 210 26.63 -8.40 0.43
C LEU A 210 25.24 -8.80 0.94
N PHE A 211 24.34 -7.84 1.06
CA PHE A 211 22.91 -8.07 1.33
C PHE A 211 22.05 -7.21 0.42
N TYR A 212 20.81 -7.62 0.19
CA TYR A 212 19.89 -6.87 -0.67
C TYR A 212 18.67 -6.35 0.09
N LYS A 213 18.13 -5.24 -0.39
CA LYS A 213 16.84 -4.69 0.04
C LYS A 213 15.94 -4.56 -1.16
N GLY A 214 14.71 -5.06 -1.08
CA GLY A 214 13.78 -5.05 -2.20
C GLY A 214 12.95 -6.33 -2.28
N TYR A 215 12.34 -6.56 -3.44
CA TYR A 215 11.41 -7.68 -3.63
C TYR A 215 11.77 -8.48 -4.89
N PRO A 216 12.77 -9.39 -4.83
CA PRO A 216 13.12 -10.27 -5.97
C PRO A 216 12.00 -11.22 -6.36
N HIS A 217 11.16 -11.58 -5.40
CA HIS A 217 10.02 -12.45 -5.60
C HIS A 217 8.80 -11.86 -4.90
N VAL A 218 7.62 -12.19 -5.43
CA VAL A 218 6.35 -11.85 -4.78
C VAL A 218 6.24 -12.43 -3.35
N SER A 219 6.88 -13.57 -3.08
CA SER A 219 6.93 -14.18 -1.75
C SER A 219 7.66 -13.29 -0.73
N SER A 220 8.72 -12.59 -1.13
CA SER A 220 9.43 -11.61 -0.29
C SER A 220 8.52 -10.44 0.07
N LEU A 221 7.73 -9.94 -0.90
CA LEU A 221 6.73 -8.90 -0.66
C LEU A 221 5.64 -9.37 0.32
N TRP A 222 5.14 -10.59 0.16
CA TRP A 222 4.18 -11.18 1.08
C TRP A 222 4.75 -11.37 2.49
N ARG A 223 6.00 -11.82 2.63
CA ARG A 223 6.68 -11.97 3.92
C ARG A 223 6.81 -10.63 4.62
N HIS A 224 7.22 -9.58 3.90
CA HIS A 224 7.32 -8.23 4.48
C HIS A 224 5.95 -7.68 4.95
N CYS A 225 4.87 -8.05 4.24
CA CYS A 225 3.49 -7.71 4.62
C CYS A 225 2.88 -8.64 5.70
N GLY A 226 3.59 -9.69 6.15
CA GLY A 226 3.05 -10.67 7.10
C GLY A 226 1.89 -11.51 6.54
N LEU A 227 1.89 -11.73 5.22
CA LEU A 227 0.91 -12.54 4.48
C LEU A 227 1.43 -13.95 4.18
N ASP A 228 2.62 -14.30 4.63
CA ASP A 228 3.22 -15.64 4.66
C ASP A 228 2.62 -16.49 5.81
N PRO A 229 2.84 -17.83 5.83
CA PRO A 229 2.31 -18.70 6.87
C PRO A 229 2.73 -18.33 8.30
N GLU A 230 4.00 -17.95 8.54
CA GLU A 230 4.47 -17.51 9.86
C GLU A 230 3.80 -16.19 10.25
N GLY A 231 3.69 -15.25 9.31
CA GLY A 231 3.03 -13.96 9.50
C GLY A 231 1.55 -14.08 9.86
N ALA A 232 0.89 -15.20 9.55
CA ALA A 232 -0.50 -15.46 9.90
C ALA A 232 -0.71 -15.92 11.35
N GLN A 233 0.36 -16.30 12.06
CA GLN A 233 0.29 -16.79 13.42
C GLN A 233 0.06 -15.66 14.44
N PRO A 234 -0.52 -15.98 15.63
CA PRO A 234 -0.61 -15.03 16.74
C PRO A 234 0.77 -14.48 17.14
N LYS A 235 0.79 -13.24 17.63
CA LYS A 235 2.03 -12.65 18.14
C LYS A 235 2.35 -13.23 19.51
N ASN A 236 3.58 -13.70 19.68
CA ASN A 236 4.09 -14.12 20.97
C ASN A 236 4.67 -12.90 21.70
N LYS A 237 4.23 -12.65 22.93
CA LYS A 237 4.73 -11.54 23.76
C LYS A 237 6.25 -11.70 23.93
N GLY A 238 7.00 -10.61 23.76
CA GLY A 238 8.47 -10.60 23.88
C GLY A 238 9.25 -11.05 22.64
N LYS A 239 8.62 -11.69 21.64
CA LYS A 239 9.30 -12.08 20.40
C LYS A 239 9.26 -10.96 19.35
N LYS A 240 10.40 -10.72 18.69
CA LYS A 240 10.48 -9.82 17.53
C LYS A 240 9.64 -10.40 16.39
N ILE A 241 8.83 -9.56 15.76
CA ILE A 241 8.06 -9.91 14.56
C ILE A 241 8.93 -9.76 13.32
N HIS A 242 8.78 -10.66 12.34
CA HIS A 242 9.57 -10.67 11.10
C HIS A 242 8.96 -9.85 9.96
N TYR A 243 7.78 -9.26 10.18
CA TYR A 243 7.06 -8.47 9.18
C TYR A 243 6.74 -7.07 9.71
N ASN A 244 6.39 -6.16 8.81
CA ASN A 244 6.00 -4.80 9.18
C ASN A 244 4.49 -4.71 9.49
N PRO A 245 4.08 -4.36 10.74
CA PRO A 245 2.66 -4.26 11.12
C PRO A 245 1.87 -3.24 10.30
N LYS A 246 2.51 -2.14 9.88
CA LYS A 246 1.87 -1.10 9.08
C LYS A 246 1.53 -1.65 7.69
N LEU A 247 2.41 -2.45 7.10
CA LEU A 247 2.16 -3.10 5.79
C LEU A 247 1.10 -4.19 5.87
N LYS A 248 1.09 -4.97 6.95
CA LYS A 248 0.01 -5.92 7.21
C LYS A 248 -1.35 -5.23 7.31
N THR A 249 -1.36 -4.06 7.94
CA THR A 249 -2.56 -3.21 8.04
C THR A 249 -2.93 -2.60 6.67
N LEU A 250 -1.97 -2.17 5.88
CA LEU A 250 -2.18 -1.68 4.50
C LEU A 250 -2.83 -2.77 3.63
N ALA A 251 -2.28 -3.99 3.67
CA ALA A 251 -2.83 -5.15 2.99
C ALA A 251 -4.29 -5.40 3.41
N TRP A 252 -4.59 -5.34 4.71
CA TRP A 252 -5.97 -5.46 5.21
C TRP A 252 -6.89 -4.34 4.69
N LYS A 253 -6.44 -3.08 4.70
CA LYS A 253 -7.21 -1.93 4.17
C LYS A 253 -7.50 -2.07 2.67
N ILE A 254 -6.55 -2.60 1.90
CA ILE A 254 -6.76 -2.91 0.48
C ILE A 254 -7.83 -4.00 0.32
N ALA A 255 -7.75 -5.07 1.11
CA ALA A 255 -8.76 -6.13 1.10
C ALA A 255 -10.16 -5.59 1.39
N ASP A 256 -10.26 -4.77 2.45
CA ASP A 256 -11.53 -4.20 2.88
C ASP A 256 -12.08 -3.25 1.82
N SER A 257 -11.23 -2.44 1.19
CA SER A 257 -11.63 -1.57 0.08
C SER A 257 -12.19 -2.36 -1.10
N PHE A 258 -11.50 -3.42 -1.55
CA PHE A 258 -11.99 -4.28 -2.63
C PHE A 258 -13.30 -4.99 -2.28
N PHE A 259 -13.43 -5.45 -1.04
CA PHE A 259 -14.65 -6.07 -0.55
C PHE A 259 -15.82 -5.08 -0.58
N MET A 260 -15.63 -3.86 -0.06
CA MET A 260 -16.67 -2.83 0.05
C MET A 260 -17.04 -2.22 -1.29
N LYS A 261 -16.06 -2.04 -2.20
CA LYS A 261 -16.30 -1.47 -3.53
C LYS A 261 -16.72 -2.51 -4.57
N ARG A 262 -16.73 -3.80 -4.20
CA ARG A 262 -17.02 -4.93 -5.07
C ARG A 262 -16.17 -4.88 -6.35
N THR A 263 -14.86 -4.72 -6.19
CA THR A 263 -13.94 -4.55 -7.31
C THR A 263 -13.96 -5.79 -8.21
N PRO A 264 -14.18 -5.64 -9.53
CA PRO A 264 -14.17 -6.77 -10.47
C PRO A 264 -12.88 -7.58 -10.36
N VAL A 265 -12.95 -8.87 -10.71
CA VAL A 265 -11.88 -9.87 -10.53
C VAL A 265 -11.60 -10.18 -9.05
N TYR A 266 -11.16 -9.21 -8.24
CA TYR A 266 -10.79 -9.44 -6.84
C TYR A 266 -11.98 -9.87 -5.97
N ARG A 267 -13.16 -9.27 -6.18
CA ARG A 267 -14.37 -9.68 -5.47
C ARG A 267 -14.78 -11.10 -5.85
N SER A 268 -14.74 -11.44 -7.15
CA SER A 268 -15.05 -12.79 -7.63
C SER A 268 -14.10 -13.82 -7.02
N LEU A 269 -12.79 -13.53 -6.98
CA LEU A 269 -11.81 -14.39 -6.33
C LEU A 269 -12.15 -14.59 -4.85
N TYR A 270 -12.47 -13.52 -4.13
CA TYR A 270 -12.88 -13.61 -2.74
C TYR A 270 -14.10 -14.52 -2.55
N ASP A 271 -15.15 -14.35 -3.36
CA ASP A 271 -16.40 -15.11 -3.27
C ASP A 271 -16.17 -16.60 -3.59
N GLN A 272 -15.40 -16.91 -4.65
CA GLN A 272 -15.01 -18.27 -5.01
C GLN A 272 -14.22 -18.96 -3.88
N TYR A 273 -13.23 -18.26 -3.31
CA TYR A 273 -12.45 -18.80 -2.21
C TYR A 273 -13.28 -18.97 -0.94
N LEU A 274 -14.22 -18.06 -0.67
CA LEU A 274 -15.13 -18.16 0.47
C LEU A 274 -16.04 -19.38 0.36
N ALA A 275 -16.66 -19.59 -0.81
CA ALA A 275 -17.51 -20.75 -1.07
C ALA A 275 -16.74 -22.06 -0.88
N ARG A 276 -15.50 -22.15 -1.38
CA ARG A 276 -14.61 -23.30 -1.13
C ARG A 276 -14.33 -23.52 0.35
N GLN A 277 -14.07 -22.45 1.12
CA GLN A 277 -13.84 -22.57 2.56
C GLN A 277 -15.10 -22.96 3.33
N TYR A 278 -16.29 -22.58 2.87
CA TYR A 278 -17.56 -23.02 3.45
C TYR A 278 -17.79 -24.50 3.21
N LYS A 279 -17.61 -24.99 1.97
CA LYS A 279 -17.66 -26.44 1.70
C LYS A 279 -16.72 -27.23 2.62
N LEU A 280 -15.45 -26.81 2.73
CA LEU A 280 -14.51 -27.47 3.65
C LEU A 280 -14.94 -27.44 5.12
N ILE A 281 -15.64 -26.39 5.56
CA ILE A 281 -16.19 -26.33 6.93
C ILE A 281 -17.33 -27.33 7.08
N ASP A 282 -18.23 -27.37 6.10
CA ASP A 282 -19.39 -28.27 6.11
C ASP A 282 -18.93 -29.75 6.02
N ASP A 283 -17.86 -30.02 5.27
CA ASP A 283 -17.22 -31.33 5.13
C ASP A 283 -16.31 -31.69 6.33
N HIS A 284 -16.18 -30.82 7.34
CA HIS A 284 -15.27 -30.98 8.49
C HIS A 284 -13.81 -31.32 8.12
N ASP A 285 -13.32 -30.82 6.99
CA ASP A 285 -11.97 -31.09 6.48
C ASP A 285 -10.88 -30.51 7.40
N LYS A 286 -9.74 -31.20 7.54
CA LYS A 286 -8.60 -30.74 8.37
C LYS A 286 -8.04 -29.37 7.94
N LYS A 287 -8.19 -28.99 6.67
CA LYS A 287 -7.78 -27.71 6.08
C LYS A 287 -8.85 -26.63 6.24
N ALA A 288 -10.04 -26.95 6.75
CA ALA A 288 -11.13 -26.02 6.97
C ALA A 288 -10.70 -24.83 7.84
N ALA A 289 -11.41 -23.71 7.67
CA ALA A 289 -11.26 -22.60 8.59
C ALA A 289 -11.99 -22.93 9.89
N LYS A 290 -11.48 -22.45 11.03
CA LYS A 290 -12.08 -22.70 12.35
C LYS A 290 -13.56 -22.29 12.45
N ASN A 291 -13.98 -21.27 11.71
CA ASN A 291 -15.37 -20.82 11.60
C ASN A 291 -15.56 -19.92 10.36
N LYS A 292 -16.82 -19.55 10.07
CA LYS A 292 -17.18 -18.68 8.93
C LYS A 292 -16.44 -17.33 8.93
N LYS A 293 -16.14 -16.76 10.11
CA LYS A 293 -15.37 -15.52 10.23
C LYS A 293 -13.90 -15.72 9.81
N HIS A 294 -13.27 -16.82 10.23
CA HIS A 294 -11.93 -17.17 9.78
C HIS A 294 -11.88 -17.49 8.29
N ALA A 295 -12.91 -18.14 7.73
CA ALA A 295 -13.04 -18.34 6.29
C ALA A 295 -13.04 -17.00 5.54
N CYS A 296 -13.85 -16.04 5.99
CA CYS A 296 -13.87 -14.68 5.44
C CYS A 296 -12.49 -14.00 5.50
N PHE A 297 -11.78 -14.06 6.62
CA PHE A 297 -10.44 -13.46 6.74
C PHE A 297 -9.38 -14.18 5.88
N ARG A 298 -9.45 -15.51 5.77
CA ARG A 298 -8.59 -16.29 4.87
C ARG A 298 -8.82 -15.89 3.41
N SER A 299 -10.08 -15.76 2.99
CA SER A 299 -10.43 -15.32 1.63
C SER A 299 -9.96 -13.89 1.34
N ARG A 300 -10.11 -12.94 2.30
CA ARG A 300 -9.57 -11.57 2.16
C ARG A 300 -8.05 -11.57 2.02
N ARG A 301 -7.36 -12.38 2.82
CA ARG A 301 -5.89 -12.54 2.72
C ARG A 301 -5.48 -13.08 1.36
N ARG A 302 -6.17 -14.11 0.84
CA ARG A 302 -5.89 -14.67 -0.48
C ARG A 302 -6.10 -13.65 -1.60
N MET A 303 -7.20 -12.90 -1.56
CA MET A 303 -7.49 -11.81 -2.50
C MET A 303 -6.35 -10.78 -2.54
N VAL A 304 -5.85 -10.33 -1.37
CA VAL A 304 -4.76 -9.34 -1.33
C VAL A 304 -3.43 -9.92 -1.79
N LYS A 305 -3.16 -11.20 -1.51
CA LYS A 305 -1.94 -11.86 -2.04
C LYS A 305 -1.91 -11.82 -3.57
N ILE A 306 -3.04 -12.09 -4.22
CA ILE A 306 -3.17 -12.02 -5.68
C ILE A 306 -2.98 -10.58 -6.16
N PHE A 307 -3.62 -9.61 -5.52
CA PHE A 307 -3.40 -8.18 -5.85
C PHE A 307 -1.93 -7.76 -5.73
N LEU A 308 -1.24 -8.15 -4.66
CA LEU A 308 0.18 -7.81 -4.49
C LEU A 308 1.07 -8.53 -5.51
N ALA A 309 0.68 -9.72 -5.98
CA ALA A 309 1.34 -10.37 -7.11
C ALA A 309 1.18 -9.58 -8.40
N HIS A 310 -0.03 -9.11 -8.68
CA HIS A 310 -0.30 -8.22 -9.82
C HIS A 310 0.53 -6.94 -9.71
N TYR A 311 0.51 -6.28 -8.54
CA TYR A 311 1.30 -5.06 -8.30
C TYR A 311 2.77 -5.31 -8.56
N TRP A 312 3.34 -6.35 -7.96
CA TRP A 312 4.74 -6.70 -8.12
C TRP A 312 5.11 -6.94 -9.59
N SER A 313 4.29 -7.70 -10.32
CA SER A 313 4.53 -8.00 -11.74
C SER A 313 4.47 -6.76 -12.62
N ILE A 314 3.45 -5.90 -12.45
CA ILE A 314 3.26 -4.71 -13.28
C ILE A 314 4.31 -3.66 -12.94
N ALA A 315 4.59 -3.44 -11.66
CA ALA A 315 5.60 -2.49 -11.19
C ALA A 315 6.97 -2.82 -11.77
N ARG A 316 7.38 -4.10 -11.69
CA ARG A 316 8.66 -4.55 -12.24
C ARG A 316 8.71 -4.41 -13.76
N ARG A 317 7.68 -4.83 -14.50
CA ARG A 317 7.63 -4.66 -15.96
C ARG A 317 7.70 -3.19 -16.40
N MET A 318 7.10 -2.27 -15.64
CA MET A 318 7.17 -0.83 -15.97
C MET A 318 8.60 -0.25 -15.89
N LYS A 319 9.47 -0.90 -15.12
CA LYS A 319 10.90 -0.58 -15.03
C LYS A 319 11.77 -1.53 -15.87
N GLY A 320 11.18 -2.41 -16.68
CA GLY A 320 11.92 -3.42 -17.45
C GLY A 320 12.56 -4.51 -16.59
N LEU A 321 12.12 -4.66 -15.34
CA LEU A 321 12.64 -5.65 -14.39
C LEU A 321 12.01 -7.02 -14.65
N PRO A 322 12.74 -8.11 -14.41
CA PRO A 322 12.29 -9.47 -14.67
C PRO A 322 11.17 -9.82 -13.71
N VAL A 323 10.24 -10.58 -14.23
CA VAL A 323 9.11 -11.11 -13.48
C VAL A 323 9.21 -12.63 -13.54
N THR A 324 9.30 -13.23 -12.37
CA THR A 324 9.18 -14.68 -12.17
C THR A 324 7.72 -15.03 -11.90
N ASN A 325 7.33 -16.25 -12.24
CA ASN A 325 6.02 -16.75 -11.89
C ASN A 325 5.91 -16.91 -10.36
N PRO A 326 4.69 -16.81 -9.80
CA PRO A 326 4.45 -17.19 -8.42
C PRO A 326 4.91 -18.63 -8.16
N TYR A 327 5.63 -18.86 -7.05
CA TYR A 327 6.16 -20.18 -6.64
C TYR A 327 5.15 -21.33 -6.74
N ALA A 328 3.86 -21.08 -6.46
CA ALA A 328 2.82 -22.10 -6.54
C ALA A 328 2.58 -22.63 -7.97
N ILE A 329 2.83 -21.81 -8.99
CA ILE A 329 2.70 -22.20 -10.40
C ILE A 329 3.97 -22.94 -10.86
N ASP A 330 5.15 -22.48 -10.44
CA ASP A 330 6.44 -23.05 -10.88
C ASP A 330 6.85 -24.34 -10.16
N LYS A 331 6.45 -24.53 -8.89
CA LYS A 331 7.03 -25.57 -8.02
C LYS A 331 6.02 -26.55 -7.43
N ILE A 332 4.71 -26.33 -7.60
CA ILE A 332 3.68 -27.24 -7.09
C ILE A 332 2.88 -27.80 -8.28
N PRO A 333 3.01 -29.10 -8.60
CA PRO A 333 2.24 -29.75 -9.66
C PRO A 333 0.72 -29.56 -9.44
N GLY A 334 -0.02 -29.19 -10.48
CA GLY A 334 -1.49 -29.07 -10.44
C GLY A 334 -2.06 -27.70 -10.02
N HIS A 335 -1.22 -26.68 -9.78
CA HIS A 335 -1.66 -25.30 -9.51
C HIS A 335 -1.45 -24.38 -10.73
N SER A 336 -2.13 -24.68 -11.84
CA SER A 336 -1.98 -23.99 -13.13
C SER A 336 -2.72 -22.65 -13.27
N THR A 337 -3.59 -22.29 -12.31
CA THR A 337 -4.45 -21.11 -12.50
C THR A 337 -3.68 -19.80 -12.27
N TYR A 338 -3.12 -19.26 -13.35
CA TYR A 338 -2.65 -17.88 -13.40
C TYR A 338 -3.84 -16.92 -13.47
N VAL A 339 -3.91 -16.01 -12.50
CA VAL A 339 -4.89 -14.93 -12.54
C VAL A 339 -4.22 -13.74 -13.20
N LYS A 340 -4.77 -13.28 -14.33
CA LYS A 340 -4.27 -12.09 -15.02
C LYS A 340 -4.61 -10.82 -14.24
N PRO A 341 -3.72 -9.81 -14.21
CA PRO A 341 -4.05 -8.52 -13.64
C PRO A 341 -5.13 -7.81 -14.46
N PRO A 342 -6.19 -7.28 -13.83
CA PRO A 342 -7.20 -6.50 -14.55
C PRO A 342 -6.57 -5.22 -15.10
N PHE A 343 -6.96 -4.82 -16.31
CA PHE A 343 -6.42 -3.65 -17.02
C PHE A 343 -4.89 -3.69 -17.19
N ASN A 344 -4.32 -4.87 -17.44
CA ASN A 344 -2.90 -5.04 -17.68
C ASN A 344 -2.43 -4.09 -18.80
N PRO A 345 -1.45 -3.21 -18.57
CA PRO A 345 -0.95 -2.31 -19.60
C PRO A 345 0.01 -2.99 -20.59
N PHE A 346 0.38 -4.25 -20.36
CA PHE A 346 1.30 -5.03 -21.19
C PHE A 346 0.54 -6.04 -22.08
N SER A 347 1.16 -6.42 -23.19
CA SER A 347 0.57 -7.38 -24.14
C SER A 347 0.48 -8.78 -23.53
N ASP A 348 -0.42 -9.62 -24.04
CA ASP A 348 -0.63 -10.97 -23.51
C ASP A 348 0.56 -11.91 -23.74
N SER A 349 1.40 -11.64 -24.76
CA SER A 349 2.66 -12.35 -25.01
C SER A 349 3.75 -12.05 -23.97
N ASP A 350 3.59 -10.99 -23.18
CA ASP A 350 4.54 -10.58 -22.14
C ASP A 350 4.20 -11.18 -20.76
N ASN A 351 3.17 -12.04 -20.68
CA ASN A 351 2.82 -12.71 -19.44
C ASN A 351 3.68 -13.97 -19.23
N PRO A 352 4.47 -14.05 -18.14
CA PRO A 352 5.09 -15.30 -17.76
C PRO A 352 3.93 -16.22 -17.37
N GLY A 353 3.76 -17.31 -18.11
CA GLY A 353 2.71 -18.31 -17.87
C GLY A 353 1.62 -18.47 -18.94
N VAL A 354 1.68 -17.77 -20.08
CA VAL A 354 0.96 -18.25 -21.28
C VAL A 354 1.94 -19.12 -22.04
N SER A 355 2.05 -20.39 -21.67
CA SER A 355 2.51 -21.38 -22.63
C SER A 355 1.50 -21.33 -23.78
N ASN A 356 1.97 -20.93 -24.96
CA ASN A 356 1.25 -21.24 -26.18
C ASN A 356 1.09 -22.77 -26.19
N GLU A 357 -0.10 -23.27 -25.88
CA GLU A 357 -0.52 -24.54 -26.47
C GLU A 357 -0.66 -24.27 -27.98
N LYS A 358 0.47 -24.41 -28.66
CA LYS A 358 0.57 -24.63 -30.10
C LYS A 358 1.53 -25.80 -30.26
N GLY A 359 0.99 -26.93 -30.72
CA GLY A 359 1.71 -28.18 -30.96
C GLY A 359 0.88 -29.33 -30.47
#